data_AF-A0A3D4UR38-F1
#
_entry.id   AF-A0A3D4UR38-F1
#
_cell.length_a   1.000
_cell.length_b   1.000
_cell.length_c   1.000
_cell.angle_alpha   90.00
_cell.angle_beta   90.00
_cell.angle_gamma   90.00
#
_symmetry.space_group_name_H-M   'P 1'
#
loop_
_entity.id
_entity.type
_entity.pdbx_description
1 polymer ?
#
loop_
_entity_poly.entity_id
_entity_poly.type
_entity_poly.pdbx_seq_one_letter_code
_entity_poly.pdbx_strand_id
1 'polypeptide(L)'
;QAQDIRGGMPPSVIVLSMVGKNYRLTKDMKDAATALSLPVASTSVTLRQIYADAPGQGTVVWDMKARTRDAANELDRLFAEIMPGTACEPTAATKEIPA
;
A
#
# COMPACT_ATOMS: atom_id res chain seq x y z
N GLN A 1 11.35 28.73 -15.32
CA GLN A 1 10.38 29.12 -14.27
C GLN A 1 9.09 28.30 -14.42
N ALA A 2 9.12 27.00 -14.11
CA ALA A 2 7.97 26.09 -14.29
C ALA A 2 7.72 25.15 -13.09
N GLN A 3 8.67 25.03 -12.16
CA GLN A 3 8.52 24.27 -10.90
C GLN A 3 7.87 25.11 -9.79
N ASP A 4 8.07 26.43 -9.81
CA ASP A 4 7.55 27.38 -8.82
C ASP A 4 6.00 27.50 -8.87
N ILE A 5 5.42 27.33 -10.06
CA ILE A 5 3.97 27.41 -10.30
C ILE A 5 3.24 26.12 -9.85
N ARG A 6 3.97 25.02 -9.58
CA ARG A 6 3.40 23.69 -9.33
C ARG A 6 3.37 23.26 -7.86
N GLY A 7 3.75 24.12 -6.92
CA GLY A 7 3.64 23.82 -5.49
C GLY A 7 4.74 22.89 -4.95
N GLY A 8 5.94 22.94 -5.53
CA GLY A 8 7.10 22.20 -5.01
C GLY A 8 7.10 20.70 -5.34
N MET A 9 7.89 19.93 -4.59
CA MET A 9 7.99 18.47 -4.73
C MET A 9 6.79 17.82 -4.01
N PRO A 10 6.04 16.90 -4.65
CA PRO A 10 4.91 16.26 -4.01
C PRO A 10 5.35 15.47 -2.76
N PRO A 11 4.51 15.45 -1.71
CA PRO A 11 4.78 14.61 -0.56
C PRO A 11 4.90 13.15 -1.02
N SER A 12 6.01 12.52 -0.65
CA SER A 12 6.35 11.17 -1.08
C SER A 12 6.57 10.30 0.14
N VAL A 13 5.97 9.11 0.18
CA VAL A 13 6.09 8.15 1.29
C VAL A 13 6.58 6.82 0.75
N ILE A 14 7.57 6.23 1.41
CA ILE A 14 8.06 4.87 1.10
C ILE A 14 7.15 3.86 1.78
N VAL A 15 6.55 2.97 1.00
CA VAL A 15 5.78 1.82 1.50
C VAL A 15 6.60 0.55 1.33
N LEU A 16 6.83 -0.17 2.43
CA LEU A 16 7.49 -1.47 2.40
C LEU A 16 6.46 -2.56 2.06
N SER A 17 6.70 -3.28 0.97
CA SER A 17 5.84 -4.39 0.51
C SER A 17 6.57 -5.73 0.50
N MET A 18 5.80 -6.83 0.38
CA MET A 18 6.32 -8.21 0.39
C MET A 18 7.17 -8.54 1.62
N VAL A 19 6.82 -7.98 2.78
CA VAL A 19 7.59 -8.22 4.00
C VAL A 19 7.32 -9.65 4.51
N GLY A 20 8.37 -10.45 4.55
CA GLY A 20 8.35 -11.82 5.09
C GLY A 20 8.44 -11.86 6.61
N LYS A 21 8.14 -13.02 7.21
CA LYS A 21 8.19 -13.26 8.67
C LYS A 21 9.58 -13.06 9.31
N ASN A 22 10.65 -13.00 8.52
CA ASN A 22 12.02 -12.83 9.00
C ASN A 22 12.43 -11.34 8.98
N TYR A 23 12.27 -10.70 10.13
CA TYR A 23 12.40 -9.25 10.39
C TYR A 23 13.78 -8.62 10.15
N ARG A 24 14.83 -9.39 9.79
CA ARG A 24 16.17 -8.83 9.56
C ARG A 24 16.24 -7.95 8.31
N LEU A 25 15.57 -8.37 7.24
CA LEU A 25 15.53 -7.62 5.98
C LEU A 25 14.70 -6.33 6.13
N THR A 26 13.59 -6.39 6.86
CA THR A 26 12.75 -5.21 7.15
C THR A 26 13.52 -4.15 7.94
N LYS A 27 14.40 -4.57 8.86
CA LYS A 27 15.23 -3.65 9.64
C LYS A 27 16.27 -2.95 8.76
N ASP A 28 16.93 -3.70 7.89
CA ASP A 28 17.92 -3.17 6.93
C ASP A 28 17.28 -2.19 5.94
N MET A 29 16.10 -2.54 5.42
CA MET A 29 15.35 -1.66 4.52
C MET A 29 14.87 -0.36 5.20
N LYS A 30 14.48 -0.42 6.49
CA LYS A 30 14.14 0.78 7.26
C LYS A 30 15.36 1.68 7.49
N ASP A 31 16.53 1.08 7.71
CA ASP A 31 17.79 1.81 7.87
C ASP A 31 18.19 2.50 6.55
N ALA A 32 18.12 1.78 5.43
CA ALA A 32 18.36 2.33 4.10
C ALA A 32 17.36 3.45 3.74
N ALA A 33 16.09 3.29 4.10
CA ALA A 33 15.07 4.30 3.87
C ALA A 33 15.28 5.56 4.74
N THR A 34 15.82 5.40 5.95
CA THR A 34 16.25 6.53 6.80
C THR A 34 17.39 7.31 6.12
N ALA A 35 18.33 6.62 5.48
CA ALA A 35 19.41 7.27 4.72
C ALA A 35 18.90 8.07 3.50
N LEU A 36 17.75 7.69 2.93
CA LEU A 36 17.12 8.38 1.80
C LEU A 36 16.36 9.66 2.20
N SER A 37 16.27 9.98 3.50
CA SER A 37 15.55 11.17 4.03
C SER A 37 14.09 11.28 3.57
N LEU A 38 13.47 10.15 3.20
CA LEU A 38 12.06 10.07 2.83
C LEU A 38 11.26 9.45 3.98
N PRO A 39 10.04 9.92 4.25
CA PRO A 39 9.20 9.32 5.28
C PRO A 39 8.81 7.89 4.87
N VAL A 40 8.90 6.98 5.83
CA VAL A 40 8.59 5.56 5.63
C VAL A 40 7.29 5.25 6.37
N ALA A 41 6.35 4.60 5.69
CA ALA A 41 5.14 4.12 6.33
C ALA A 41 5.48 3.09 7.41
N SER A 42 4.87 3.24 8.58
CA SER A 42 4.96 2.32 9.71
C SER A 42 4.31 0.98 9.36
N THR A 43 3.21 1.04 8.60
CA THR A 43 2.49 -0.13 8.10
C THR A 43 3.23 -0.73 6.91
N SER A 44 3.57 -2.01 7.02
CA SER A 44 4.19 -2.78 5.93
C SER A 44 3.19 -3.79 5.35
N VAL A 45 3.23 -3.99 4.03
CA VAL A 45 2.42 -5.02 3.35
C VAL A 45 3.12 -6.36 3.45
N THR A 46 2.47 -7.33 4.10
CA THR A 46 3.05 -8.66 4.32
C THR A 46 2.97 -9.52 3.07
N LEU A 47 3.95 -10.41 2.89
CA LEU A 47 3.90 -11.39 1.80
C LEU A 47 2.79 -12.41 2.08
N ARG A 48 1.72 -12.36 1.29
CA ARG A 48 0.57 -13.28 1.36
C ARG A 48 0.23 -13.79 -0.03
N GLN A 49 -0.05 -15.09 -0.13
CA GLN A 49 -0.49 -15.70 -1.39
C GLN A 49 -1.74 -15.03 -1.96
N ILE A 50 -2.64 -14.58 -1.09
CA ILE A 50 -3.86 -13.88 -1.51
C ILE A 50 -3.60 -12.57 -2.28
N TYR A 51 -2.45 -11.89 -2.08
CA TYR A 51 -2.06 -10.74 -2.91
C TYR A 51 -1.59 -11.17 -4.30
N ALA A 52 -1.08 -12.41 -4.45
CA ALA A 52 -0.76 -12.99 -5.74
C ALA A 52 -2.01 -13.57 -6.44
N ASP A 53 -2.97 -14.09 -5.68
CA ASP A 53 -4.20 -14.69 -6.20
C ASP A 53 -5.21 -13.63 -6.70
N ALA A 54 -5.32 -12.47 -6.04
CA ALA A 54 -6.33 -11.46 -6.35
C ALA A 54 -6.25 -10.96 -7.81
N PRO A 55 -5.06 -10.55 -8.33
CA PRO A 55 -4.93 -10.14 -9.73
C PRO A 55 -5.26 -11.29 -10.71
N GLY A 56 -4.87 -12.52 -10.37
CA GLY A 56 -5.15 -13.70 -11.19
C GLY A 56 -6.65 -14.05 -11.26
N GLN A 57 -7.43 -13.61 -10.27
CA GLN A 57 -8.89 -13.76 -10.22
C GLN A 57 -9.64 -12.50 -10.69
N GLY A 58 -8.94 -11.47 -11.18
CA GLY A 58 -9.55 -10.22 -11.63
C GLY A 58 -10.24 -9.44 -10.50
N THR A 59 -9.76 -9.55 -9.27
CA THR A 59 -10.38 -8.96 -8.09
C THR A 59 -9.33 -8.31 -7.18
N VAL A 60 -9.81 -7.68 -6.10
CA VAL A 60 -9.01 -7.00 -5.09
C VAL A 60 -9.21 -7.66 -3.74
N VAL A 61 -8.21 -7.58 -2.86
CA VAL A 61 -8.22 -8.38 -1.61
C VAL A 61 -9.39 -8.05 -0.68
N TRP A 62 -9.94 -6.85 -0.70
CA TRP A 62 -11.12 -6.50 0.12
C TRP A 62 -12.45 -7.04 -0.44
N ASP A 63 -12.49 -7.49 -1.69
CA ASP A 63 -13.67 -8.12 -2.30
C ASP A 63 -13.68 -9.66 -2.15
N MET A 64 -12.56 -10.25 -1.72
CA MET A 64 -12.33 -11.71 -1.70
C MET A 64 -12.88 -12.47 -0.46
N LYS A 65 -14.00 -12.01 0.11
CA LYS A 65 -14.71 -12.65 1.25
C LYS A 65 -13.84 -12.79 2.52
N ALA A 66 -14.27 -13.60 3.49
CA ALA A 66 -13.68 -13.66 4.84
C ALA A 66 -12.19 -14.07 4.89
N ARG A 67 -11.68 -14.78 3.87
CA ARG A 67 -10.29 -15.30 3.84
C ARG A 67 -9.24 -14.20 3.70
N THR A 68 -9.63 -13.03 3.19
CA THR A 68 -8.72 -11.92 2.88
C THR A 68 -8.84 -10.75 3.83
N ARG A 69 -9.65 -10.88 4.89
CA ARG A 69 -9.91 -9.81 5.88
C ARG A 69 -8.65 -9.22 6.47
N ASP A 70 -7.65 -10.05 6.78
CA ASP A 70 -6.39 -9.57 7.35
C ASP A 70 -5.60 -8.67 6.41
N ALA A 71 -5.62 -8.98 5.10
CA ALA A 71 -4.94 -8.18 4.10
C ALA A 71 -5.74 -6.92 3.75
N ALA A 72 -7.06 -7.01 3.72
CA ALA A 72 -7.92 -5.85 3.58
C ALA A 72 -7.68 -4.85 4.73
N ASN A 73 -7.63 -5.33 5.97
CA ASN A 73 -7.32 -4.50 7.15
C ASN A 73 -5.90 -3.93 7.11
N GLU A 74 -4.93 -4.68 6.59
CA GLU A 74 -3.54 -4.22 6.44
C GLU A 74 -3.44 -3.05 5.44
N LEU A 75 -4.09 -3.18 4.29
CA LEU A 75 -4.14 -2.11 3.30
C LEU A 75 -4.96 -0.91 3.79
N ASP A 76 -6.08 -1.14 4.47
CA ASP A 76 -6.89 -0.06 5.05
C ASP A 76 -6.07 0.78 6.04
N ARG A 77 -5.31 0.14 6.94
CA ARG A 77 -4.38 0.82 7.85
C ARG A 77 -3.29 1.58 7.12
N LEU A 78 -2.72 0.99 6.07
CA LEU A 78 -1.71 1.65 5.26
C LEU A 78 -2.30 2.90 4.59
N PHE A 79 -3.48 2.79 3.97
CA PHE A 79 -4.16 3.90 3.32
C PHE A 79 -4.53 5.02 4.31
N ALA A 80 -5.03 4.65 5.49
CA ALA A 80 -5.31 5.61 6.56
C ALA A 80 -4.04 6.34 7.04
N GLU A 81 -2.88 5.66 7.04
CA GLU A 81 -1.59 6.25 7.40
C GLU A 81 -1.06 7.22 6.34
N ILE A 82 -1.12 6.84 5.05
CA ILE A 82 -0.56 7.66 3.96
C ILE A 82 -1.50 8.77 3.50
N MET A 83 -2.80 8.65 3.73
CA MET A 83 -3.82 9.60 3.30
C MET A 83 -4.82 9.92 4.44
N PRO A 84 -4.38 10.62 5.50
CA PRO A 84 -5.26 11.05 6.57
C PRO A 84 -6.22 12.15 6.07
N GLY A 85 -7.45 11.78 5.69
CA GLY A 85 -8.50 12.75 5.33
C GLY A 85 -9.36 12.38 4.11
N THR A 86 -8.94 11.43 3.30
CA THR A 86 -9.80 10.78 2.29
C THR A 86 -10.37 9.53 2.91
N ALA A 87 -11.64 9.57 3.33
CA ALA A 87 -12.35 8.36 3.67
C ALA A 87 -12.27 7.41 2.47
N CYS A 88 -11.77 6.19 2.69
CA CYS A 88 -11.86 5.13 1.71
C CYS A 88 -13.36 4.82 1.55
N GLU A 89 -14.03 5.50 0.61
CA GLU A 89 -15.38 5.09 0.23
C GLU A 89 -15.29 3.65 -0.27
N PRO A 90 -16.04 2.71 0.31
CA PRO A 90 -16.02 1.33 -0.16
C PRO A 90 -16.43 1.34 -1.63
N THR A 91 -15.48 1.02 -2.51
CA THR A 91 -15.68 1.11 -3.95
C THR A 91 -16.85 0.21 -4.35
N ALA A 92 -17.91 0.80 -4.87
CA ALA A 92 -19.01 0.06 -5.46
C ALA A 92 -18.49 -0.59 -6.75
N ALA A 93 -18.33 -1.91 -6.72
CA ALA A 93 -18.22 -2.84 -7.85
C ALA A 93 -17.84 -2.22 -9.20
N THR A 94 -16.54 -2.22 -9.51
CA THR A 94 -16.06 -1.90 -10.86
C THR A 94 -16.59 -2.92 -11.86
N LYS A 95 -17.53 -2.48 -12.69
CA LYS A 95 -17.91 -3.11 -13.95
C LYS A 95 -16.67 -3.26 -14.84
N GLU A 96 -16.45 -4.50 -15.26
CA GLU A 96 -15.69 -5.00 -16.41
C GLU A 96 -14.81 -4.01 -17.19
N ILE A 97 -13.50 -4.26 -17.18
CA ILE A 97 -12.52 -3.66 -18.09
C ILE A 97 -12.52 -4.51 -19.38
N PRO A 98 -12.90 -3.99 -20.56
CA PRO A 98 -12.84 -4.75 -21.80
C PRO A 98 -11.39 -4.92 -22.28
N ALA A 99 -11.16 -6.04 -22.95
CA ALA A 99 -9.87 -6.54 -23.47
C ALA A 99 -9.21 -5.65 -24.51
#